data_AF-A0A9Q0Q7U7-F1
#
_entry.id   AF-A0A9Q0Q7U7-F1
#
_cell.length_a   1.000
_cell.length_b   1.000
_cell.length_c   1.000
_cell.angle_alpha   90.00
_cell.angle_beta   90.00
_cell.angle_gamma   90.00
#
_symmetry.space_group_name_H-M   'P 1'
#
loop_
_entity.id
_entity.type
_entity.pdbx_description
1 polymer ?
#
loop_
_entity_poly.entity_id
_entity_poly.type
_entity_poly.pdbx_seq_one_letter_code
_entity_poly.pdbx_strand_id
1 'polypeptide(L)'
;MLDRCTMDLHCYSHFLVHSLLKELKGNLIIFFADIISALLIRATGHTLQMAYRQSLNSLDIVDLLKSSDSLSSGDVAALVYLWNPFTIAACVGLSTSPVENLVVILALHGACKGLVPLAAFGWVMATHLSLYPAILIIPVILLLGYGPDTPPRKLFLQKGYGKNGDNHSSDNCGQQETNHSKAEVTFSWRPVIHFLFWSSLWSIYVLVLCSISVKPHGSLWEMFQRTYGFILTVEDMSPNIGVLWYFFAEVFDFFRSFFMIVFHLNILFMILPLAIRLKHRPCFLAFIYIAISSMLKSYPSVGDSALYLGLLGLFLDELADMQFSFFLLCGYIGVSLLSPVMHNLWIWRGTGNANFYYATGMAYACLQIILVVESVSAVLNHDRKLRKLSVTKLRDGNS
;
A
#
# COMPACT_ATOMS: atom_id res chain seq x y z
N MET A 1 -54.78 19.37 24.17
CA MET A 1 -53.49 19.00 24.79
C MET A 1 -53.09 17.54 24.53
N LEU A 2 -53.86 16.77 23.75
CA LEU A 2 -53.52 15.38 23.38
C LEU A 2 -52.98 15.21 21.94
N ASP A 3 -53.11 16.22 21.06
CA ASP A 3 -52.68 16.13 19.65
C ASP A 3 -51.24 16.59 19.37
N ARG A 4 -50.46 17.04 20.38
CA ARG A 4 -49.02 17.36 20.21
C ARG A 4 -48.09 16.18 20.51
N CYS A 5 -48.50 15.22 21.34
CA CYS A 5 -47.67 14.05 21.65
C CYS A 5 -47.57 13.03 20.51
N THR A 6 -48.56 12.97 19.61
CA THR A 6 -48.57 12.02 18.49
C THR A 6 -47.70 12.47 17.32
N MET A 7 -47.51 13.79 17.12
CA MET A 7 -46.56 14.31 16.13
C MET A 7 -45.10 14.14 16.56
N ASP A 8 -44.79 14.28 17.86
CA ASP A 8 -43.42 14.15 18.36
C ASP A 8 -42.92 12.69 18.31
N LEU A 9 -43.79 11.70 18.54
CA LEU A 9 -43.42 10.27 18.47
C LEU A 9 -43.19 9.80 17.03
N HIS A 10 -43.93 10.35 16.06
CA HIS A 10 -43.78 10.03 14.64
C HIS A 10 -42.54 10.71 14.01
N CYS A 11 -42.13 11.86 14.55
CA CYS A 11 -40.90 12.56 14.17
C CYS A 11 -39.65 11.89 14.78
N TYR A 12 -39.74 11.42 16.04
CA TYR A 12 -38.70 10.63 16.67
C TYR A 12 -38.49 9.27 15.99
N SER A 13 -39.57 8.56 15.63
CA SER A 13 -39.44 7.28 14.92
C SER A 13 -38.88 7.46 13.51
N HIS A 14 -39.24 8.53 12.80
CA HIS A 14 -38.68 8.83 11.48
C HIS A 14 -37.21 9.28 11.55
N PHE A 15 -36.80 10.02 12.59
CA PHE A 15 -35.39 10.38 12.83
C PHE A 15 -34.55 9.18 13.28
N LEU A 16 -35.08 8.33 14.17
CA LEU A 16 -34.42 7.10 14.61
C LEU A 16 -34.30 6.11 13.46
N VAL A 17 -35.36 5.92 12.66
CA VAL A 17 -35.34 5.07 11.46
C VAL A 17 -34.43 5.67 10.40
N HIS A 18 -34.38 6.98 10.19
CA HIS A 18 -33.45 7.60 9.23
C HIS A 18 -32.00 7.52 9.69
N SER A 19 -31.72 7.69 10.99
CA SER A 19 -30.39 7.51 11.58
C SER A 19 -29.97 6.04 11.55
N LEU A 20 -30.87 5.11 11.90
CA LEU A 20 -30.66 3.67 11.75
C LEU A 20 -30.49 3.28 10.29
N LEU A 21 -31.24 3.85 9.35
CA LEU A 21 -31.07 3.59 7.91
C LEU A 21 -29.74 4.14 7.40
N LYS A 22 -29.27 5.26 7.95
CA LYS A 22 -28.01 5.91 7.58
C LYS A 22 -26.82 5.13 8.15
N GLU A 23 -26.95 4.59 9.37
CA GLU A 23 -26.02 3.62 9.93
C GLU A 23 -26.07 2.30 9.16
N LEU A 24 -27.25 1.72 8.88
CA LEU A 24 -27.35 0.47 8.10
C LEU A 24 -26.75 0.62 6.69
N LYS A 25 -27.00 1.76 6.01
CA LYS A 25 -26.42 2.07 4.71
C LYS A 25 -24.91 2.29 4.80
N GLY A 26 -24.43 2.98 5.85
CA GLY A 26 -23.01 3.16 6.12
C GLY A 26 -22.29 1.83 6.32
N ASN A 27 -22.85 0.96 7.17
CA ASN A 27 -22.34 -0.38 7.44
C ASN A 27 -22.25 -1.21 6.16
N LEU A 28 -23.27 -1.12 5.30
CA LEU A 28 -23.31 -1.86 4.04
C LEU A 28 -22.26 -1.38 3.03
N ILE A 29 -22.07 -0.07 2.90
CA ILE A 29 -21.08 0.53 2.00
C ILE A 29 -19.66 0.15 2.44
N ILE A 30 -19.36 0.25 3.74
CA ILE A 30 -18.04 -0.08 4.30
C ILE A 30 -17.75 -1.57 4.13
N PHE A 31 -18.72 -2.43 4.44
CA PHE A 31 -18.59 -3.88 4.27
C PHE A 31 -18.35 -4.28 2.81
N PHE A 32 -19.12 -3.71 1.87
CA PHE A 32 -18.89 -3.97 0.44
C PHE A 32 -17.56 -3.41 -0.04
N ALA A 33 -17.08 -2.29 0.51
CA ALA A 33 -15.76 -1.75 0.16
C ALA A 33 -14.64 -2.75 0.52
N ASP A 34 -14.71 -3.41 1.67
CA ASP A 34 -13.72 -4.44 2.06
C ASP A 34 -13.82 -5.71 1.20
N ILE A 35 -15.02 -6.16 0.84
CA ILE A 35 -15.20 -7.29 -0.09
C ILE A 35 -14.61 -6.96 -1.46
N ILE A 36 -14.93 -5.80 -2.01
CA ILE A 36 -14.40 -5.36 -3.32
C ILE A 36 -12.88 -5.22 -3.25
N SER A 37 -12.35 -4.66 -2.15
CA SER A 37 -10.91 -4.57 -1.89
C SER A 37 -10.23 -5.94 -1.95
N ALA A 38 -10.80 -6.94 -1.26
CA ALA A 38 -10.27 -8.30 -1.28
C ALA A 38 -10.31 -8.94 -2.67
N LEU A 39 -11.40 -8.75 -3.43
CA LEU A 39 -11.51 -9.24 -4.81
C LEU A 39 -10.48 -8.59 -5.75
N LEU A 40 -10.22 -7.29 -5.58
CA LEU A 40 -9.20 -6.58 -6.34
C LEU A 40 -7.78 -7.01 -5.96
N ILE A 41 -7.51 -7.24 -4.67
CA ILE A 41 -6.24 -7.82 -4.19
C ILE A 41 -6.02 -9.19 -4.86
N ARG A 42 -7.05 -10.05 -4.86
CA ARG A 42 -7.00 -11.36 -5.52
C ARG A 42 -6.65 -11.25 -7.00
N ALA A 43 -7.36 -10.38 -7.73
CA ALA A 43 -7.15 -10.17 -9.16
C ALA A 43 -5.75 -9.59 -9.47
N THR A 44 -5.24 -8.73 -8.58
CA THR A 44 -3.89 -8.16 -8.65
C THR A 44 -2.84 -9.24 -8.44
N GLY A 45 -2.99 -10.09 -7.41
CA GLY A 45 -2.09 -11.20 -7.12
C GLY A 45 -2.01 -12.21 -8.26
N HIS A 46 -3.14 -12.57 -8.88
CA HIS A 46 -3.14 -13.45 -10.04
C HIS A 46 -2.39 -12.84 -11.24
N THR A 47 -2.57 -11.54 -11.48
CA THR A 47 -1.85 -10.82 -12.54
C THR A 47 -0.34 -10.77 -12.27
N LEU A 48 0.05 -10.53 -11.01
CA LEU A 48 1.44 -10.53 -10.58
C LEU A 48 2.08 -11.91 -10.72
N GLN A 49 1.40 -12.96 -10.25
CA GLN A 49 1.87 -14.34 -10.32
C GLN A 49 2.04 -14.80 -11.77
N MET A 50 1.11 -14.45 -12.66
CA MET A 50 1.21 -14.73 -14.10
C MET A 50 2.43 -14.04 -14.72
N ALA A 51 2.61 -12.75 -14.47
CA ALA A 51 3.75 -12.00 -14.99
C ALA A 51 5.08 -12.53 -14.46
N TYR A 52 5.12 -12.85 -13.16
CA TYR A 52 6.29 -13.42 -12.51
C TYR A 52 6.64 -14.78 -13.11
N ARG A 53 5.66 -15.68 -13.31
CA ARG A 53 5.87 -16.99 -13.92
C ARG A 53 6.32 -16.89 -15.38
N GLN A 54 5.77 -15.95 -16.16
CA GLN A 54 6.25 -15.66 -17.51
C GLN A 54 7.71 -15.21 -17.52
N SER A 55 8.08 -14.33 -16.58
CA SER A 55 9.46 -13.86 -16.43
C SER A 55 10.42 -15.00 -16.05
N LEU A 56 10.02 -15.90 -15.15
CA LEU A 56 10.80 -17.07 -14.78
C LEU A 56 10.90 -18.10 -15.92
N ASN A 57 9.83 -18.29 -16.70
CA ASN A 57 9.85 -19.16 -17.88
C ASN A 57 10.87 -18.66 -18.90
N SER A 58 10.95 -17.34 -19.12
CA SER A 58 11.97 -16.77 -20.01
C SER A 58 13.40 -16.94 -19.48
N LEU A 59 13.57 -17.05 -18.16
CA LEU A 59 14.83 -17.41 -17.51
C LEU A 59 15.11 -18.92 -17.52
N ASP A 60 14.10 -19.75 -17.82
CA ASP A 60 14.15 -21.21 -17.80
C ASP A 60 14.45 -21.78 -16.38
N ILE A 61 13.95 -21.11 -15.33
CA ILE A 61 14.17 -21.49 -13.92
C ILE A 61 12.91 -22.15 -13.32
N VAL A 62 11.80 -22.21 -14.07
CA VAL A 62 10.49 -22.62 -13.53
C VAL A 62 10.47 -24.06 -13.02
N ASP A 63 11.16 -24.99 -13.68
CA ASP A 63 11.17 -26.38 -13.25
C ASP A 63 11.96 -26.61 -11.94
N LEU A 64 12.86 -25.68 -11.58
CA LEU A 64 13.58 -25.71 -10.29
C LEU A 64 12.74 -25.19 -9.11
N LEU A 65 11.73 -24.36 -9.37
CA LEU A 65 10.83 -23.78 -8.36
C LEU A 65 9.50 -24.54 -8.24
N LYS A 66 9.25 -25.52 -9.12
CA LYS A 66 8.00 -26.29 -9.23
C LYS A 66 7.79 -27.32 -8.12
N SER A 67 8.71 -27.43 -7.15
CA SER A 67 8.66 -28.41 -6.06
C SER A 67 7.75 -28.02 -4.89
N SER A 68 7.15 -26.82 -4.93
CA SER A 68 6.13 -26.39 -3.96
C SER A 68 4.81 -26.19 -4.68
N ASP A 69 3.81 -27.03 -4.40
CA ASP A 69 2.40 -26.77 -4.71
C ASP A 69 1.98 -25.48 -3.98
N SER A 70 2.31 -24.33 -4.55
CA SER A 70 2.01 -23.04 -3.93
C SER A 70 0.57 -22.64 -4.23
N LEU A 71 -0.20 -22.53 -3.15
CA LEU A 71 -1.51 -21.89 -3.14
C LEU A 71 -1.39 -20.52 -3.84
N SER A 72 -2.37 -20.14 -4.68
CA SER A 72 -2.26 -18.87 -5.42
C SER A 72 -2.09 -17.71 -4.44
N SER A 73 -0.98 -16.98 -4.55
CA SER A 73 -0.64 -15.88 -3.65
C SER A 73 -1.75 -14.81 -3.59
N GLY A 74 -2.46 -14.61 -4.70
CA GLY A 74 -3.63 -13.72 -4.75
C GLY A 74 -4.80 -14.18 -3.87
N ASP A 75 -5.08 -15.49 -3.83
CA ASP A 75 -6.16 -16.06 -3.01
C ASP A 75 -5.81 -15.94 -1.52
N VAL A 76 -4.55 -16.20 -1.18
CA VAL A 76 -4.08 -16.04 0.21
C VAL A 76 -4.11 -14.57 0.63
N ALA A 77 -3.64 -13.65 -0.22
CA ALA A 77 -3.68 -12.22 0.08
C ALA A 77 -5.09 -11.70 0.36
N ALA A 78 -6.08 -12.13 -0.43
CA ALA A 78 -7.48 -11.75 -0.21
C ALA A 78 -8.02 -12.29 1.12
N LEU A 79 -7.69 -13.54 1.47
CA LEU A 79 -8.06 -14.13 2.75
C LEU A 79 -7.37 -13.43 3.92
N VAL A 80 -6.07 -13.14 3.81
CA VAL A 80 -5.30 -12.42 4.82
C VAL A 80 -5.90 -11.03 5.03
N TYR A 81 -6.29 -10.31 3.98
CA TYR A 81 -6.95 -9.00 4.11
C TYR A 81 -8.31 -9.09 4.84
N LEU A 82 -9.18 -10.04 4.46
CA LEU A 82 -10.52 -10.18 5.06
C LEU A 82 -10.48 -10.67 6.51
N TRP A 83 -9.57 -11.59 6.84
CA TRP A 83 -9.42 -12.16 8.17
C TRP A 83 -8.47 -11.35 9.06
N ASN A 84 -7.92 -10.25 8.56
CA ASN A 84 -7.09 -9.38 9.35
C ASN A 84 -7.95 -8.72 10.46
N PRO A 85 -7.58 -8.88 11.75
CA PRO A 85 -8.32 -8.29 12.86
C PRO A 85 -8.46 -6.77 12.75
N PHE A 86 -7.50 -6.10 12.10
CA PHE A 86 -7.55 -4.65 11.88
C PHE A 86 -8.59 -4.25 10.82
N THR A 87 -8.79 -5.07 9.77
CA THR A 87 -9.85 -4.85 8.77
C THR A 87 -11.22 -5.00 9.44
N ILE A 88 -11.40 -6.07 10.21
CA ILE A 88 -12.64 -6.32 10.94
C ILE A 88 -12.92 -5.19 11.95
N ALA A 89 -11.90 -4.77 12.70
CA ALA A 89 -12.03 -3.67 13.65
C ALA A 89 -12.39 -2.34 12.98
N ALA A 90 -11.80 -2.02 11.82
CA ALA A 90 -12.13 -0.83 11.05
C ALA A 90 -13.56 -0.88 10.50
N CYS A 91 -13.99 -2.04 9.98
CA CYS A 91 -15.34 -2.26 9.48
C CYS A 91 -16.39 -2.17 10.61
N VAL A 92 -16.14 -2.78 11.77
CA VAL A 92 -17.05 -2.73 12.93
C VAL A 92 -17.06 -1.34 13.55
N GLY A 93 -15.92 -0.65 13.54
CA GLY A 93 -15.78 0.73 14.02
C GLY A 93 -16.37 1.78 13.08
N LEU A 94 -16.96 1.38 11.94
CA LEU A 94 -17.56 2.26 10.93
C LEU A 94 -16.62 3.36 10.46
N SER A 95 -15.32 3.06 10.36
CA SER A 95 -14.33 4.02 9.88
C SER A 95 -14.42 4.18 8.36
N THR A 96 -13.95 5.31 7.85
CA THR A 96 -13.80 5.54 6.39
C THR A 96 -12.63 4.76 5.79
N SER A 97 -11.81 4.10 6.61
CA SER A 97 -10.58 3.43 6.19
C SER A 97 -10.80 2.37 5.10
N PRO A 98 -11.86 1.54 5.13
CA PRO A 98 -12.13 0.60 4.03
C PRO A 98 -12.35 1.27 2.66
N VAL A 99 -12.93 2.47 2.64
CA VAL A 99 -13.11 3.25 1.40
C VAL A 99 -11.77 3.82 0.93
N GLU A 100 -10.95 4.35 1.84
CA GLU A 100 -9.59 4.81 1.53
C GLU A 100 -8.73 3.67 0.98
N ASN A 101 -8.77 2.51 1.63
CA ASN A 101 -8.05 1.30 1.24
C ASN A 101 -8.50 0.81 -0.14
N LEU A 102 -9.81 0.76 -0.40
CA LEU A 102 -10.36 0.37 -1.69
C LEU A 102 -9.79 1.21 -2.83
N VAL A 103 -9.76 2.53 -2.64
CA VAL A 103 -9.31 3.47 -3.66
C VAL A 103 -7.80 3.37 -3.91
N VAL A 104 -7.00 3.12 -2.87
CA VAL A 104 -5.57 2.78 -3.01
C VAL A 104 -5.38 1.48 -3.78
N ILE A 105 -6.15 0.43 -3.46
CA ILE A 105 -6.08 -0.87 -4.14
C ILE A 105 -6.51 -0.74 -5.61
N LEU A 106 -7.54 0.06 -5.91
CA LEU A 106 -7.96 0.38 -7.28
C LEU A 106 -6.83 1.01 -8.09
N ALA A 107 -6.08 1.93 -7.49
CA ALA A 107 -4.92 2.55 -8.13
C ALA A 107 -3.86 1.50 -8.51
N LEU A 108 -3.50 0.62 -7.56
CA LEU A 108 -2.52 -0.44 -7.77
C LEU A 108 -3.00 -1.49 -8.78
N HIS A 109 -4.26 -1.92 -8.68
CA HIS A 109 -4.86 -2.89 -9.60
C HIS A 109 -4.89 -2.36 -11.03
N GLY A 110 -5.37 -1.12 -11.21
CA GLY A 110 -5.40 -0.45 -12.51
C GLY A 110 -4.01 -0.33 -13.11
N ALA A 111 -3.01 0.04 -12.30
CA ALA A 111 -1.63 0.12 -12.75
C ALA A 111 -1.04 -1.26 -13.13
N CYS A 112 -1.33 -2.32 -12.35
CA CYS A 112 -0.88 -3.68 -12.64
C CYS A 112 -1.46 -4.23 -13.96
N LYS A 113 -2.73 -3.92 -14.25
CA LYS A 113 -3.41 -4.30 -15.50
C LYS A 113 -3.07 -3.39 -16.68
N GLY A 114 -2.38 -2.26 -16.46
CA GLY A 114 -2.17 -1.23 -17.48
C GLY A 114 -3.42 -0.41 -17.83
N LEU A 115 -4.47 -0.48 -17.00
CA LEU A 115 -5.70 0.31 -17.14
C LEU A 115 -5.47 1.72 -16.59
N VAL A 116 -4.87 2.57 -17.43
CA VAL A 116 -4.43 3.92 -17.07
C VAL A 116 -5.53 4.81 -16.46
N PRO A 117 -6.76 4.90 -17.01
CA PRO A 117 -7.80 5.77 -16.44
C PRO A 117 -8.24 5.33 -15.05
N LEU A 118 -8.30 4.02 -14.80
CA LEU A 118 -8.66 3.44 -13.50
C LEU A 118 -7.56 3.71 -12.47
N ALA A 119 -6.30 3.53 -12.85
CA ALA A 119 -5.14 3.83 -12.00
C ALA A 119 -5.12 5.31 -11.59
N ALA A 120 -5.37 6.21 -12.55
CA ALA A 120 -5.42 7.65 -12.33
C ALA A 120 -6.57 8.05 -11.41
N PHE A 121 -7.76 7.51 -11.64
CA PHE A 121 -8.92 7.73 -10.77
C PHE A 121 -8.64 7.28 -9.33
N GLY A 122 -8.15 6.06 -9.15
CA GLY A 122 -7.80 5.52 -7.83
C GLY A 122 -6.77 6.39 -7.13
N TRP A 123 -5.69 6.78 -7.81
CA TRP A 123 -4.65 7.62 -7.21
C TRP A 123 -5.19 9.00 -6.80
N VAL A 124 -5.91 9.71 -7.69
CA VAL A 124 -6.47 11.04 -7.38
C VAL A 124 -7.43 10.96 -6.20
N MET A 125 -8.36 10.00 -6.22
CA MET A 125 -9.32 9.84 -5.12
C MET A 125 -8.63 9.46 -3.81
N ALA A 126 -7.58 8.64 -3.84
CA ALA A 126 -6.80 8.30 -2.65
C ALA A 126 -6.12 9.54 -2.05
N THR A 127 -5.49 10.37 -2.90
CA THR A 127 -4.86 11.64 -2.47
C THR A 127 -5.86 12.66 -1.96
N HIS A 128 -7.08 12.62 -2.48
CA HIS A 128 -8.14 13.51 -2.03
C HIS A 128 -8.63 13.11 -0.63
N LEU A 129 -8.89 11.81 -0.41
CA LEU A 129 -9.37 11.29 0.87
C LEU A 129 -8.29 11.33 1.97
N SER A 130 -7.03 11.09 1.61
CA SER A 130 -5.89 11.12 2.53
C SER A 130 -4.67 11.70 1.82
N LEU A 131 -3.88 12.53 2.53
CA LEU A 131 -2.71 13.19 1.94
C LEU A 131 -1.61 12.17 1.53
N TYR A 132 -1.40 11.14 2.35
CA TYR A 132 -0.21 10.29 2.30
C TYR A 132 -0.09 9.38 1.07
N PRO A 133 -1.19 8.81 0.50
CA PRO A 133 -1.15 8.10 -0.78
C PRO A 133 -0.54 8.87 -1.96
N ALA A 134 -0.31 10.18 -1.85
CA ALA A 134 0.38 10.98 -2.87
C ALA A 134 1.75 10.40 -3.24
N ILE A 135 2.47 9.81 -2.28
CA ILE A 135 3.79 9.19 -2.50
C ILE A 135 3.74 7.99 -3.45
N LEU A 136 2.56 7.38 -3.62
CA LEU A 136 2.34 6.24 -4.52
C LEU A 136 2.44 6.61 -6.00
N ILE A 137 2.56 7.90 -6.34
CA ILE A 137 2.80 8.35 -7.72
C ILE A 137 4.04 7.69 -8.33
N ILE A 138 5.11 7.52 -7.54
CA ILE A 138 6.37 6.92 -8.01
C ILE A 138 6.17 5.44 -8.39
N PRO A 139 5.70 4.55 -7.50
CA PRO A 139 5.49 3.16 -7.88
C PRO A 139 4.42 2.98 -8.96
N VAL A 140 3.36 3.81 -9.00
CA VAL A 140 2.35 3.76 -10.08
C VAL A 140 2.97 4.09 -11.44
N ILE A 141 3.81 5.12 -11.53
CA ILE A 141 4.53 5.47 -12.77
C ILE A 141 5.49 4.34 -13.18
N LEU A 142 6.22 3.77 -12.22
CA LEU A 142 7.14 2.66 -12.48
C LEU A 142 6.39 1.41 -12.97
N LEU A 143 5.23 1.12 -12.38
CA LEU A 143 4.38 -0.01 -12.73
C LEU A 143 3.79 0.14 -14.14
N LEU A 144 3.33 1.34 -14.50
CA LEU A 144 2.81 1.63 -15.85
C LEU A 144 3.91 1.68 -16.92
N GLY A 145 5.12 2.11 -16.56
CA GLY A 145 6.22 2.27 -17.51
C GLY A 145 7.05 1.00 -17.73
N TYR A 146 7.28 0.20 -16.69
CA TYR A 146 8.03 -1.07 -16.78
C TYR A 146 7.17 -2.32 -16.76
N GLY A 147 5.90 -2.23 -16.36
CA GLY A 147 5.04 -3.38 -16.14
C GLY A 147 5.16 -3.95 -14.71
N PRO A 148 4.46 -5.06 -14.43
CA PRO A 148 4.44 -5.72 -13.12
C PRO A 148 5.82 -6.24 -12.68
N ASP A 149 5.93 -6.64 -11.41
CA ASP A 149 7.20 -7.04 -10.79
C ASP A 149 7.93 -8.11 -11.60
N THR A 150 9.22 -7.85 -11.86
CA THR A 150 10.10 -8.77 -12.59
C THR A 150 11.40 -8.98 -11.81
N PRO A 151 12.04 -10.16 -11.95
CA PRO A 151 13.34 -10.40 -11.37
C PRO A 151 14.39 -9.42 -11.94
N PRO A 152 15.50 -9.18 -11.22
CA PRO A 152 16.41 -8.09 -11.53
C PRO A 152 16.99 -8.17 -12.95
N ARG A 153 16.99 -7.04 -13.67
CA ARG A 153 17.37 -6.92 -15.10
C ARG A 153 18.71 -7.54 -15.47
N LYS A 154 19.68 -7.51 -14.55
CA LYS A 154 21.02 -8.08 -14.75
C LYS A 154 20.98 -9.57 -15.11
N LEU A 155 19.92 -10.29 -14.71
CA LEU A 155 19.72 -11.70 -15.03
C LEU A 155 19.41 -11.93 -16.52
N PHE A 156 18.57 -11.09 -17.12
CA PHE A 156 18.24 -11.18 -18.54
C PHE A 156 19.44 -10.83 -19.43
N LEU A 157 20.24 -9.82 -19.04
CA LEU A 157 21.45 -9.43 -19.76
C LEU A 157 22.51 -10.54 -19.77
N GLN A 158 22.69 -11.25 -18.64
CA GLN A 158 23.68 -12.33 -18.54
C GLN A 158 23.36 -13.51 -19.48
N LYS A 159 22.08 -13.89 -19.60
CA LYS A 159 21.64 -14.93 -20.55
C LYS A 159 21.86 -14.51 -22.00
N GLY A 160 21.63 -13.24 -22.33
CA GLY A 160 21.87 -12.70 -23.67
C GLY A 160 23.35 -12.74 -24.08
N TYR A 161 24.27 -12.54 -23.14
CA TYR A 161 25.71 -12.61 -23.42
C TYR A 161 26.19 -14.06 -23.58
N GLY A 162 25.72 -14.99 -22.74
CA GLY A 162 26.04 -16.42 -22.88
C GLY A 162 25.60 -16.99 -24.23
N LYS A 163 24.41 -16.60 -24.71
CA LYS A 163 23.90 -17.06 -26.01
C LYS A 163 24.61 -16.45 -27.24
N ASN A 164 25.29 -15.32 -27.07
CA ASN A 164 26.06 -14.66 -28.13
C ASN A 164 27.55 -15.05 -28.15
N GLY A 165 28.05 -15.66 -27.08
CA GLY A 165 29.45 -16.11 -26.96
C GLY A 165 29.76 -17.43 -27.68
N ASP A 166 28.73 -18.21 -28.03
CA ASP A 166 28.89 -19.57 -28.60
C ASP A 166 28.81 -19.61 -30.14
N ASN A 167 28.65 -18.46 -30.82
CA ASN A 167 28.56 -18.39 -32.28
C ASN A 167 29.90 -17.99 -32.94
N HIS A 168 30.95 -18.78 -32.72
CA HIS A 168 32.13 -18.81 -33.59
C HIS A 168 32.34 -20.23 -34.13
N SER A 169 31.48 -20.60 -35.09
CA SER A 169 31.83 -21.57 -36.13
C SER A 169 31.24 -21.08 -37.46
N SER A 170 32.12 -20.97 -38.44
CA SER A 170 31.83 -20.63 -39.83
C SER A 170 30.99 -21.73 -40.49
N ASP A 171 29.89 -21.38 -41.15
CA ASP A 171 29.67 -21.64 -42.59
C ASP A 171 28.23 -21.30 -43.05
N ASN A 172 28.10 -21.21 -44.37
CA ASN A 172 27.11 -20.51 -45.18
C ASN A 172 25.63 -20.97 -45.16
N CYS A 173 24.78 -20.00 -45.55
CA CYS A 173 23.56 -20.11 -46.37
C CYS A 173 22.24 -20.55 -45.71
N GLY A 174 21.22 -19.68 -45.83
CA GLY A 174 19.81 -20.01 -45.61
C GLY A 174 19.06 -18.96 -44.80
N GLN A 175 18.37 -18.04 -45.48
CA GLN A 175 17.41 -17.13 -44.87
C GLN A 175 16.27 -17.91 -44.20
N GLN A 176 16.26 -17.96 -42.86
CA GLN A 176 15.04 -18.08 -42.06
C GLN A 176 15.15 -17.16 -40.85
N GLU A 177 14.64 -15.94 -41.02
CA GLU A 177 14.39 -14.98 -39.95
C GLU A 177 13.41 -15.58 -38.93
N THR A 178 13.92 -16.23 -37.89
CA THR A 178 13.15 -16.48 -36.67
C THR A 178 13.38 -15.31 -35.71
N ASN A 179 12.46 -14.35 -35.80
CA ASN A 179 12.33 -13.19 -34.91
C ASN A 179 12.08 -13.62 -33.45
N HIS A 180 13.12 -14.04 -32.71
CA HIS A 180 13.09 -14.01 -31.25
C HIS A 180 13.72 -12.69 -30.78
N SER A 181 12.88 -11.67 -30.81
CA SER A 181 13.16 -10.29 -30.42
C SER A 181 13.85 -10.19 -29.05
N LYS A 182 14.97 -9.45 -29.02
CA LYS A 182 15.57 -8.84 -27.83
C LYS A 182 14.49 -8.06 -27.06
N ALA A 183 13.92 -8.65 -26.01
CA ALA A 183 13.04 -7.91 -25.10
C ALA A 183 13.88 -7.16 -24.06
N GLU A 184 14.59 -6.12 -24.50
CA GLU A 184 15.02 -5.08 -23.57
C GLU A 184 13.75 -4.37 -23.09
N VAL A 185 13.40 -4.55 -21.81
CA VAL A 185 12.28 -3.83 -21.18
C VAL A 185 12.66 -2.34 -21.09
N THR A 186 12.40 -1.62 -22.17
CA THR A 186 12.51 -0.17 -22.27
C THR A 186 11.35 0.47 -21.50
N PHE A 187 11.61 1.61 -20.85
CA PHE A 187 10.56 2.32 -20.13
C PHE A 187 9.56 2.90 -21.13
N SER A 188 8.31 2.47 -21.05
CA SER A 188 7.27 2.97 -21.93
C SER A 188 6.72 4.29 -21.39
N TRP A 189 7.02 5.40 -22.09
CA TRP A 189 6.49 6.71 -21.73
C TRP A 189 5.02 6.90 -22.13
N ARG A 190 4.49 6.11 -23.08
CA ARG A 190 3.12 6.29 -23.57
C ARG A 190 2.06 6.12 -22.47
N PRO A 191 2.04 5.02 -21.68
CA PRO A 191 1.09 4.86 -20.58
C PRO A 191 1.25 5.93 -19.49
N VAL A 192 2.49 6.38 -19.25
CA VAL A 192 2.80 7.41 -18.24
C VAL A 192 2.23 8.77 -18.65
N ILE A 193 2.39 9.17 -19.91
CA ILE A 193 1.81 10.42 -20.42
C ILE A 193 0.28 10.36 -20.36
N HIS A 194 -0.31 9.23 -20.76
CA HIS A 194 -1.76 9.02 -20.60
C HIS A 194 -2.19 9.09 -19.13
N PHE A 195 -1.40 8.56 -18.20
CA PHE A 195 -1.69 8.60 -16.78
C PHE A 195 -1.68 10.02 -16.24
N LEU A 196 -0.66 10.81 -16.60
CA LEU A 196 -0.59 12.22 -16.21
C LEU A 196 -1.77 13.02 -16.76
N PHE A 197 -2.17 12.76 -18.01
CA PHE A 197 -3.34 13.37 -18.61
C PHE A 197 -4.63 13.04 -17.86
N TRP A 198 -4.91 11.74 -17.63
CA TRP A 198 -6.11 11.32 -16.90
C TRP A 198 -6.10 11.77 -15.43
N SER A 199 -4.94 11.76 -14.79
CA SER A 199 -4.77 12.25 -13.42
C SER A 199 -5.08 13.74 -13.32
N SER A 200 -4.61 14.55 -14.27
CA SER A 200 -4.95 15.97 -14.35
C SER A 200 -6.46 16.17 -14.55
N LEU A 201 -7.09 15.41 -15.45
CA LEU A 201 -8.54 15.50 -15.68
C LEU A 201 -9.35 15.15 -14.42
N TRP A 202 -9.02 14.05 -13.76
CA TRP A 202 -9.70 13.66 -12.51
C TRP A 202 -9.46 14.65 -11.38
N SER A 203 -8.24 15.19 -11.26
CA SER A 203 -7.93 16.21 -10.27
C SER A 203 -8.74 17.47 -10.49
N ILE A 204 -8.82 17.98 -11.73
CA ILE A 204 -9.67 19.13 -12.09
C ILE A 204 -11.14 18.84 -11.75
N TYR A 205 -11.64 17.64 -12.09
CA TYR A 205 -13.01 17.24 -11.77
C TYR A 205 -13.30 17.27 -10.27
N VAL A 206 -12.43 16.68 -9.45
CA VAL A 206 -12.55 16.67 -7.99
C VAL A 206 -12.49 18.11 -7.45
N LEU A 207 -11.57 18.94 -7.92
CA LEU A 207 -11.46 20.35 -7.50
C LEU A 207 -12.73 21.16 -7.83
N VAL A 208 -13.34 20.92 -8.99
CA VAL A 208 -14.61 21.56 -9.38
C VAL A 208 -15.74 21.11 -8.46
N LEU A 209 -15.84 19.81 -8.15
CA LEU A 209 -16.83 19.30 -7.20
C LEU A 209 -16.63 19.88 -5.79
N CYS A 210 -15.39 19.95 -5.31
CA CYS A 210 -15.07 20.58 -4.03
C CYS A 210 -15.43 22.07 -4.03
N SER A 211 -15.14 22.79 -5.13
CA SER A 211 -15.50 24.21 -5.27
C SER A 211 -17.01 24.43 -5.16
N ILE A 212 -17.81 23.56 -5.78
CA ILE A 212 -19.28 23.62 -5.72
C ILE A 212 -19.76 23.30 -4.30
N SER A 213 -19.19 22.28 -3.67
CA SER A 213 -19.57 21.82 -2.33
C SER A 213 -19.23 22.84 -1.23
N VAL A 214 -18.11 23.55 -1.37
CA VAL A 214 -17.61 24.51 -0.36
C VAL A 214 -18.20 25.91 -0.53
N LYS A 215 -18.72 26.25 -1.71
CA LYS A 215 -19.36 27.57 -2.00
C LYS A 215 -20.32 28.10 -0.92
N PRO A 216 -21.17 27.28 -0.26
CA PRO A 216 -22.03 27.78 0.82
C PRO A 216 -21.32 28.01 2.17
N HIS A 217 -20.15 27.42 2.41
CA HIS A 217 -19.47 27.43 3.71
C HIS A 217 -18.15 28.23 3.72
N GLY A 218 -17.54 28.51 2.55
CA GLY A 218 -16.28 29.27 2.48
C GLY A 218 -15.60 29.22 1.12
N SER A 219 -14.28 29.43 1.11
CA SER A 219 -13.45 29.37 -0.09
C SER A 219 -12.75 28.01 -0.24
N LEU A 220 -12.41 27.63 -1.48
CA LEU A 220 -11.63 26.42 -1.75
C LEU A 220 -10.23 26.47 -1.08
N TRP A 221 -9.60 27.66 -1.01
CA TRP A 221 -8.34 27.82 -0.29
C TRP A 221 -8.47 27.53 1.20
N GLU A 222 -9.55 28.00 1.82
CA GLU A 222 -9.83 27.70 3.22
C GLU A 222 -10.03 26.19 3.43
N MET A 223 -10.74 25.50 2.54
CA MET A 223 -10.84 24.04 2.59
C MET A 223 -9.44 23.40 2.62
N PHE A 224 -8.55 23.77 1.69
CA PHE A 224 -7.18 23.23 1.64
C PHE A 224 -6.39 23.48 2.92
N GLN A 225 -6.49 24.69 3.49
CA GLN A 225 -5.82 25.02 4.75
C GLN A 225 -6.37 24.20 5.91
N ARG A 226 -7.70 24.06 6.01
CA ARG A 226 -8.34 23.32 7.12
C ARG A 226 -8.20 21.80 7.01
N THR A 227 -8.05 21.24 5.81
CA THR A 227 -7.90 19.79 5.62
C THR A 227 -6.44 19.37 5.57
N TYR A 228 -5.71 19.78 4.53
CA TYR A 228 -4.32 19.35 4.32
C TYR A 228 -3.33 20.18 5.13
N GLY A 229 -3.60 21.48 5.30
CA GLY A 229 -2.80 22.34 6.18
C GLY A 229 -2.79 21.80 7.61
N PHE A 230 -3.96 21.47 8.16
CA PHE A 230 -4.11 20.86 9.48
C PHE A 230 -3.29 19.57 9.66
N ILE A 231 -3.27 18.69 8.65
CA ILE A 231 -2.49 17.44 8.68
C ILE A 231 -0.98 17.72 8.74
N LEU A 232 -0.52 18.74 8.01
CA LEU A 232 0.89 19.13 7.93
C LEU A 232 1.35 19.95 9.16
N THR A 233 0.46 20.74 9.77
CA THR A 233 0.77 21.56 10.95
C THR A 233 0.59 20.79 12.27
N VAL A 234 -0.03 19.59 12.23
CA VAL A 234 -0.23 18.67 13.35
C VAL A 234 -0.84 19.37 14.57
N GLU A 235 -1.80 20.27 14.35
CA GLU A 235 -2.33 21.16 15.39
C GLU A 235 -3.01 20.40 16.53
N ASP A 236 -3.74 19.34 16.21
CA ASP A 236 -4.35 18.49 17.23
C ASP A 236 -3.32 17.49 17.79
N MET A 237 -3.15 17.54 19.11
CA MET A 237 -2.26 16.69 19.89
C MET A 237 -3.06 15.66 20.71
N SER A 238 -4.33 15.45 20.36
CA SER A 238 -5.16 14.41 20.96
C SER A 238 -4.49 13.03 20.86
N PRO A 239 -4.65 12.18 21.89
CA PRO A 239 -4.01 10.88 21.92
C PRO A 239 -4.49 10.02 20.77
N ASN A 240 -3.54 9.53 19.97
CA ASN A 240 -3.80 8.61 18.88
C ASN A 240 -2.79 7.45 18.89
N ILE A 241 -2.91 6.53 17.93
CA ILE A 241 -2.05 5.33 17.85
C ILE A 241 -0.63 5.67 17.35
N GLY A 242 -0.47 6.85 16.74
CA GLY A 242 0.77 7.30 16.15
C GLY A 242 1.80 7.78 17.15
N VAL A 243 2.99 8.07 16.63
CA VAL A 243 4.14 8.51 17.43
C VAL A 243 4.25 10.04 17.57
N LEU A 244 3.57 10.81 16.70
CA LEU A 244 3.80 12.26 16.63
C LEU A 244 3.09 13.05 17.74
N TRP A 245 1.88 12.66 18.14
CA TRP A 245 1.06 13.47 19.07
C TRP A 245 1.74 13.70 20.41
N TYR A 246 2.32 12.66 21.00
CA TYR A 246 2.95 12.73 22.32
C TYR A 246 4.31 13.44 22.25
N PHE A 247 5.09 13.19 21.18
CA PHE A 247 6.33 13.93 20.95
C PHE A 247 6.09 15.43 20.84
N PHE A 248 5.10 15.85 20.05
CA PHE A 248 4.77 17.26 19.89
C PHE A 248 4.06 17.87 21.09
N ALA A 249 3.44 17.07 21.95
CA ALA A 249 2.91 17.53 23.24
C ALA A 249 4.02 17.81 24.26
N GLU A 250 5.16 17.11 24.20
CA GLU A 250 6.29 17.31 25.12
C GLU A 250 7.30 18.36 24.64
N VAL A 251 7.44 18.55 23.33
CA VAL A 251 8.40 19.50 22.76
C VAL A 251 7.95 20.95 23.00
N PHE A 252 8.90 21.79 23.41
CA PHE A 252 8.68 23.22 23.54
C PHE A 252 8.21 23.86 22.22
N ASP A 253 7.22 24.76 22.31
CA ASP A 253 6.64 25.46 21.16
C ASP A 253 7.69 26.12 20.25
N PHE A 254 8.76 26.66 20.86
CA PHE A 254 9.86 27.29 20.12
C PHE A 254 10.52 26.34 19.09
N PHE A 255 10.65 25.04 19.41
CA PHE A 255 11.30 24.05 18.53
C PHE A 255 10.30 23.29 17.65
N ARG A 256 9.00 23.49 17.84
CA ARG A 256 7.96 22.72 17.15
C ARG A 256 8.09 22.79 15.64
N SER A 257 8.26 23.99 15.08
CA SER A 257 8.44 24.19 13.63
C SER A 257 9.67 23.47 13.07
N PHE A 258 10.77 23.45 13.81
CA PHE A 258 11.98 22.75 13.41
C PHE A 258 11.72 21.24 13.30
N PHE A 259 11.17 20.62 14.35
CA PHE A 259 10.89 19.19 14.34
C PHE A 259 9.84 18.80 13.30
N MET A 260 8.81 19.63 13.09
CA MET A 260 7.85 19.41 12.00
C MET A 260 8.55 19.30 10.65
N ILE A 261 9.46 20.22 10.32
CA ILE A 261 10.21 20.15 9.05
C ILE A 261 11.06 18.87 8.99
N VAL A 262 11.73 18.49 10.08
CA VAL A 262 12.57 17.29 10.14
C VAL A 262 11.76 16.01 9.88
N PHE A 263 10.59 15.86 10.50
CA PHE A 263 9.74 14.67 10.28
C PHE A 263 9.21 14.59 8.84
N HIS A 264 8.76 15.71 8.26
CA HIS A 264 8.30 15.71 6.86
C HIS A 264 9.45 15.44 5.88
N LEU A 265 10.64 15.99 6.12
CA LEU A 265 11.82 15.75 5.30
C LEU A 265 12.31 14.30 5.41
N ASN A 266 12.17 13.66 6.58
CA ASN A 266 12.51 12.26 6.78
C ASN A 266 11.70 11.34 5.84
N ILE A 267 10.39 11.57 5.72
CA ILE A 267 9.52 10.82 4.80
C ILE A 267 10.05 10.91 3.36
N LEU A 268 10.36 12.13 2.90
CA LEU A 268 10.89 12.36 1.55
C LEU A 268 12.26 11.69 1.33
N PHE A 269 13.13 11.72 2.34
CA PHE A 269 14.45 11.12 2.26
C PHE A 269 14.41 9.59 2.18
N MET A 270 13.42 8.94 2.80
CA MET A 270 13.26 7.48 2.71
C MET A 270 12.72 7.00 1.35
N ILE A 271 11.88 7.81 0.69
CA ILE A 271 11.23 7.47 -0.58
C ILE A 271 12.27 7.28 -1.70
N LEU A 272 13.18 8.24 -1.88
CA LEU A 272 14.09 8.28 -3.03
C LEU A 272 15.07 7.09 -3.11
N PRO A 273 15.84 6.74 -2.06
CA PRO A 273 16.75 5.61 -2.10
C PRO A 273 16.03 4.29 -2.37
N LEU A 274 14.82 4.13 -1.81
CA LEU A 274 14.05 2.92 -1.98
C LEU A 274 13.49 2.78 -3.41
N ALA A 275 13.05 3.88 -4.03
CA ALA A 275 12.65 3.90 -5.44
C ALA A 275 13.78 3.47 -6.37
N ILE A 276 15.00 3.96 -6.12
CA ILE A 276 16.18 3.60 -6.92
C ILE A 276 16.50 2.11 -6.74
N ARG A 277 16.45 1.61 -5.51
CA ARG A 277 16.84 0.24 -5.18
C ARG A 277 15.85 -0.81 -5.68
N LEU A 278 14.56 -0.56 -5.57
CA LEU A 278 13.47 -1.50 -5.88
C LEU A 278 12.76 -1.20 -7.20
N LYS A 279 13.39 -0.44 -8.10
CA LYS A 279 12.84 -0.06 -9.40
C LYS A 279 12.34 -1.23 -10.26
N HIS A 280 12.87 -2.45 -10.06
CA HIS A 280 12.46 -3.66 -10.78
C HIS A 280 11.21 -4.34 -10.20
N ARG A 281 10.83 -4.02 -8.96
CA ARG A 281 9.63 -4.52 -8.28
C ARG A 281 8.72 -3.36 -7.82
N PRO A 282 8.05 -2.66 -8.76
CA PRO A 282 7.20 -1.51 -8.45
C PRO A 282 5.99 -1.82 -7.55
N CYS A 283 5.38 -3.01 -7.62
CA CYS A 283 4.28 -3.39 -6.71
C CYS A 283 4.79 -3.58 -5.28
N PHE A 284 5.91 -4.27 -5.10
CA PHE A 284 6.55 -4.38 -3.79
C PHE A 284 6.97 -3.01 -3.24
N LEU A 285 7.48 -2.11 -4.09
CA LEU A 285 7.76 -0.73 -3.71
C LEU A 285 6.49 0.01 -3.22
N ALA A 286 5.36 -0.17 -3.88
CA ALA A 286 4.08 0.40 -3.42
C ALA A 286 3.70 -0.14 -2.03
N PHE A 287 3.83 -1.43 -1.78
CA PHE A 287 3.59 -2.03 -0.46
C PHE A 287 4.47 -1.37 0.62
N ILE A 288 5.77 -1.20 0.38
CA ILE A 288 6.65 -0.56 1.36
C ILE A 288 6.28 0.92 1.58
N TYR A 289 5.90 1.64 0.52
CA TYR A 289 5.43 3.02 0.67
C TYR A 289 4.15 3.12 1.49
N ILE A 290 3.19 2.21 1.29
CA ILE A 290 1.98 2.17 2.13
C ILE A 290 2.37 1.93 3.59
N ALA A 291 3.26 0.97 3.88
CA ALA A 291 3.71 0.69 5.24
C ALA A 291 4.44 1.89 5.90
N ILE A 292 5.40 2.50 5.18
CA ILE A 292 6.11 3.70 5.67
C ILE A 292 5.14 4.86 5.89
N SER A 293 4.18 5.04 4.98
CA SER A 293 3.19 6.11 5.09
C SER A 293 2.26 5.91 6.28
N SER A 294 1.85 4.67 6.57
CA SER A 294 1.04 4.33 7.75
C SER A 294 1.79 4.62 9.05
N MET A 295 3.09 4.36 9.10
CA MET A 295 3.94 4.60 10.27
C MET A 295 4.16 6.10 10.55
N LEU A 296 4.39 6.89 9.50
CA LEU A 296 4.75 8.31 9.61
C LEU A 296 3.58 9.27 9.39
N LYS A 297 2.36 8.75 9.31
CA LYS A 297 1.12 9.53 9.25
C LYS A 297 0.93 10.30 10.56
N SER A 298 0.53 11.57 10.47
CA SER A 298 0.29 12.43 11.65
C SER A 298 -0.87 11.93 12.50
N TYR A 299 -1.89 11.39 11.83
CA TYR A 299 -3.11 10.86 12.45
C TYR A 299 -3.38 9.44 11.91
N PRO A 300 -2.63 8.42 12.36
CA PRO A 300 -2.82 7.07 11.88
C PRO A 300 -4.06 6.44 12.52
N SER A 301 -4.72 5.60 11.72
CA SER A 301 -5.90 4.82 12.11
C SER A 301 -5.57 3.33 12.10
N VAL A 302 -6.35 2.55 12.86
CA VAL A 302 -6.26 1.08 12.86
C VAL A 302 -6.44 0.50 11.44
N GLY A 303 -7.25 1.16 10.60
CA GLY A 303 -7.51 0.72 9.24
C GLY A 303 -6.35 0.94 8.26
N ASP A 304 -5.37 1.79 8.58
CA ASP A 304 -4.14 1.92 7.78
C ASP A 304 -3.31 0.62 7.87
N SER A 305 -3.36 -0.06 9.03
CA SER A 305 -2.70 -1.34 9.31
C SER A 305 -3.34 -2.51 8.59
N ALA A 306 -4.65 -2.42 8.33
CA ALA A 306 -5.40 -3.42 7.58
C ALA A 306 -4.80 -3.63 6.18
N LEU A 307 -4.48 -2.54 5.49
CA LEU A 307 -4.05 -2.54 4.10
C LEU A 307 -2.69 -3.18 3.91
N TYR A 308 -1.64 -2.68 4.59
CA TYR A 308 -0.29 -3.20 4.34
C TYR A 308 -0.16 -4.65 4.83
N LEU A 309 -0.75 -5.03 5.97
CA LEU A 309 -0.73 -6.41 6.44
C LEU A 309 -1.51 -7.35 5.50
N GLY A 310 -2.59 -6.88 4.88
CA GLY A 310 -3.31 -7.63 3.84
C GLY A 310 -2.49 -7.81 2.56
N LEU A 311 -1.81 -6.74 2.11
CA LEU A 311 -0.96 -6.79 0.91
C LEU A 311 0.29 -7.66 1.09
N LEU A 312 0.73 -7.94 2.33
CA LEU A 312 1.84 -8.85 2.61
C LEU A 312 1.61 -10.24 1.99
N GLY A 313 0.36 -10.70 1.95
CA GLY A 313 -0.02 -11.98 1.34
C GLY A 313 0.26 -12.07 -0.16
N LEU A 314 0.45 -10.94 -0.86
CA LEU A 314 0.78 -10.95 -2.30
C LEU A 314 2.20 -11.47 -2.57
N PHE A 315 3.09 -11.38 -1.58
CA PHE A 315 4.52 -11.66 -1.71
C PHE A 315 4.97 -12.85 -0.85
N LEU A 316 4.07 -13.80 -0.54
CA LEU A 316 4.36 -14.93 0.36
C LEU A 316 5.57 -15.75 -0.08
N ASP A 317 5.68 -16.02 -1.37
CA ASP A 317 6.79 -16.82 -1.92
C ASP A 317 8.12 -16.08 -1.74
N GLU A 318 8.14 -14.75 -1.92
CA GLU A 318 9.34 -13.94 -1.73
C GLU A 318 9.68 -13.62 -0.26
N LEU A 319 8.68 -13.62 0.63
CA LEU A 319 8.83 -13.35 2.06
C LEU A 319 8.99 -14.62 2.90
N ALA A 320 8.93 -15.82 2.29
CA ALA A 320 9.05 -17.09 3.02
C ALA A 320 10.34 -17.20 3.86
N ASP A 321 11.43 -16.57 3.40
CA ASP A 321 12.74 -16.57 4.06
C ASP A 321 12.90 -15.46 5.14
N MET A 322 11.81 -14.82 5.60
CA MET A 322 11.86 -13.83 6.69
C MET A 322 12.26 -14.46 8.04
N GLN A 323 13.29 -13.91 8.70
CA GLN A 323 13.88 -14.52 9.89
C GLN A 323 13.05 -14.26 11.15
N PHE A 324 12.49 -13.05 11.28
CA PHE A 324 11.77 -12.62 12.49
C PHE A 324 10.25 -12.73 12.40
N SER A 325 9.71 -13.58 11.51
CA SER A 325 8.26 -13.72 11.27
C SER A 325 7.46 -14.04 12.53
N PHE A 326 7.93 -14.98 13.36
CA PHE A 326 7.28 -15.34 14.62
C PHE A 326 7.29 -14.19 15.65
N PHE A 327 8.44 -13.52 15.78
CA PHE A 327 8.59 -12.37 16.66
C PHE A 327 7.63 -11.23 16.27
N LEU A 328 7.55 -10.93 14.97
CA LEU A 328 6.61 -9.94 14.44
C LEU A 328 5.16 -10.31 14.74
N LEU A 329 4.76 -11.55 14.49
CA LEU A 329 3.41 -12.03 14.79
C LEU A 329 3.05 -11.84 16.27
N CYS A 330 3.90 -12.33 17.18
CA CYS A 330 3.70 -12.19 18.61
C CYS A 330 3.69 -10.72 19.06
N GLY A 331 4.57 -9.90 18.50
CA GLY A 331 4.64 -8.47 18.76
C GLY A 331 3.36 -7.75 18.37
N TYR A 332 2.87 -7.96 17.15
CA TYR A 332 1.62 -7.35 16.67
C TYR A 332 0.43 -7.77 17.53
N ILE A 333 0.30 -9.06 17.88
CA ILE A 333 -0.75 -9.55 18.77
C ILE A 333 -0.64 -8.88 20.14
N GLY A 334 0.57 -8.84 20.72
CA GLY A 334 0.82 -8.25 22.04
C GLY A 334 0.44 -6.77 22.10
N VAL A 335 0.90 -5.98 21.13
CA VAL A 335 0.59 -4.55 21.05
C VAL A 335 -0.90 -4.29 20.81
N SER A 336 -1.55 -5.09 19.95
CA SER A 336 -2.98 -4.95 19.64
C SER A 336 -3.88 -5.22 20.84
N LEU A 337 -3.48 -6.15 21.72
CA LEU A 337 -4.20 -6.44 22.96
C LEU A 337 -3.88 -5.43 24.05
N LEU A 338 -2.63 -4.99 24.16
CA LEU A 338 -2.17 -4.10 25.22
C LEU A 338 -2.65 -2.65 25.02
N SER A 339 -2.67 -2.16 23.78
CA SER A 339 -2.99 -0.77 23.48
C SER A 339 -4.40 -0.34 23.93
N PRO A 340 -5.49 -1.08 23.65
CA PRO A 340 -6.83 -0.74 24.15
C PRO A 340 -6.94 -0.79 25.68
N VAL A 341 -6.23 -1.71 26.33
CA VAL A 341 -6.20 -1.82 27.80
C VAL A 341 -5.55 -0.58 28.40
N MET A 342 -4.40 -0.16 27.86
CA MET A 342 -3.71 1.04 28.32
C MET A 342 -4.52 2.30 28.05
N HIS A 343 -5.18 2.39 26.89
CA HIS A 343 -6.09 3.49 26.57
C HIS A 343 -7.27 3.56 27.56
N ASN A 344 -7.89 2.43 27.90
CA ASN A 344 -9.00 2.38 28.85
C ASN A 344 -8.57 2.80 30.26
N LEU A 345 -7.42 2.30 30.73
CA LEU A 345 -6.89 2.63 32.05
C LEU A 345 -6.58 4.13 32.19
N TRP A 346 -6.01 4.72 31.15
CA TRP A 346 -5.66 6.13 31.15
C TRP A 346 -6.87 7.05 30.97
N ILE A 347 -7.61 6.91 29.86
CA ILE A 347 -8.68 7.85 29.49
C ILE A 347 -9.94 7.64 30.34
N TRP A 348 -10.39 6.39 30.52
CA TRP A 348 -11.69 6.12 31.12
C TRP A 348 -11.61 5.88 32.62
N ARG A 349 -10.62 5.12 33.08
CA ARG A 349 -10.47 4.79 34.50
C ARG A 349 -9.65 5.81 35.28
N GLY A 350 -8.86 6.64 34.60
CA GLY A 350 -8.00 7.66 35.22
C GLY A 350 -6.88 7.10 36.11
N THR A 351 -6.61 5.79 36.06
CA THR A 351 -5.58 5.12 36.86
C THR A 351 -4.28 4.85 36.08
N GLY A 352 -4.35 4.93 34.75
CA GLY A 352 -3.20 4.74 33.85
C GLY A 352 -2.46 6.05 33.53
N ASN A 353 -1.16 5.94 33.25
CA ASN A 353 -0.35 7.06 32.77
C ASN A 353 -0.30 7.06 31.23
N ALA A 354 -0.39 8.25 30.61
CA ALA A 354 -0.23 8.50 29.18
C ALA A 354 1.02 7.82 28.59
N ASN A 355 2.12 7.80 29.35
CA ASN A 355 3.41 7.25 28.92
C ASN A 355 3.31 5.76 28.59
N PHE A 356 2.45 5.00 29.29
CA PHE A 356 2.26 3.57 29.00
C PHE A 356 1.50 3.38 27.69
N TYR A 357 0.47 4.19 27.43
CA TYR A 357 -0.23 4.16 26.15
C TYR A 357 0.71 4.56 25.00
N TYR A 358 1.47 5.64 25.17
CA TYR A 358 2.46 6.07 24.19
C TYR A 358 3.56 5.01 23.95
N ALA A 359 4.04 4.33 25.00
CA ALA A 359 4.99 3.24 24.88
C ALA A 359 4.46 2.08 24.01
N THR A 360 3.15 1.78 24.06
CA THR A 360 2.55 0.81 23.14
C THR A 360 2.59 1.28 21.68
N GLY A 361 2.38 2.59 21.43
CA GLY A 361 2.51 3.19 20.10
C GLY A 361 3.96 3.18 19.57
N MET A 362 4.95 3.44 20.43
CA MET A 362 6.37 3.30 20.05
C MET A 362 6.74 1.85 19.73
N ALA A 363 6.27 0.89 20.54
CA ALA A 363 6.47 -0.53 20.26
C ALA A 363 5.82 -0.94 18.94
N TYR A 364 4.61 -0.42 18.66
CA TYR A 364 3.92 -0.61 17.38
C TYR A 364 4.76 -0.12 16.19
N ALA A 365 5.26 1.12 16.26
CA ALA A 365 6.10 1.70 15.21
C ALA A 365 7.41 0.90 15.03
N CYS A 366 8.01 0.42 16.12
CA CYS A 366 9.20 -0.44 16.05
C CYS A 366 8.92 -1.74 15.29
N LEU A 367 7.79 -2.40 15.55
CA LEU A 367 7.38 -3.60 14.81
C LEU A 367 7.12 -3.31 13.32
N GLN A 368 6.56 -2.15 12.99
CA GLN A 368 6.39 -1.72 11.60
C GLN A 368 7.75 -1.52 10.90
N ILE A 369 8.73 -0.91 11.57
CA ILE A 369 10.10 -0.75 11.04
C ILE A 369 10.74 -2.12 10.78
N ILE A 370 10.68 -3.03 11.77
CA ILE A 370 11.25 -4.37 11.62
C ILE A 370 10.57 -5.12 10.47
N LEU A 371 9.25 -5.02 10.32
CA LEU A 371 8.51 -5.61 9.21
C LEU A 371 8.99 -5.09 7.84
N VAL A 372 9.17 -3.76 7.70
CA VAL A 372 9.65 -3.15 6.46
C VAL A 372 11.10 -3.57 6.17
N VAL A 373 11.99 -3.55 7.16
CA VAL A 373 13.40 -3.91 6.98
C VAL A 373 13.53 -5.39 6.61
N GLU A 374 12.84 -6.28 7.33
CA GLU A 374 12.88 -7.72 7.09
C GLU A 374 12.27 -8.10 5.75
N SER A 375 11.14 -7.49 5.37
CA SER A 375 10.52 -7.75 4.06
C SER A 375 11.45 -7.34 2.91
N VAL A 376 12.09 -6.16 3.01
CA VAL A 376 13.07 -5.72 2.00
C VAL A 376 14.29 -6.65 1.99
N SER A 377 14.79 -7.07 3.15
CA SER A 377 15.91 -8.01 3.26
C SER A 377 15.58 -9.36 2.62
N ALA A 378 14.41 -9.92 2.91
CA ALA A 378 13.92 -11.19 2.35
C ALA A 378 13.80 -11.12 0.83
N VAL A 379 13.16 -10.08 0.29
CA VAL A 379 13.03 -9.90 -1.17
C VAL A 379 14.40 -9.76 -1.85
N LEU A 380 15.33 -9.03 -1.25
CA LEU A 380 16.70 -8.90 -1.79
C LEU A 380 17.47 -10.23 -1.74
N ASN A 381 17.26 -11.04 -0.71
CA ASN A 381 17.86 -12.38 -0.61
C ASN A 381 17.25 -13.36 -1.61
N HIS A 382 15.94 -13.30 -1.83
CA HIS A 382 15.27 -14.06 -2.88
C HIS A 382 15.82 -13.71 -4.26
N ASP A 383 15.96 -12.41 -4.56
CA ASP A 383 16.57 -11.95 -5.82
C ASP A 383 18.03 -12.40 -5.98
N ARG A 384 18.80 -12.49 -4.89
CA ARG A 384 20.17 -13.06 -4.89
C ARG A 384 20.16 -14.56 -5.14
N LYS A 385 19.19 -15.30 -4.56
CA LYS A 385 19.02 -16.74 -4.77
C LYS A 385 18.70 -17.04 -6.24
N LEU A 386 17.77 -16.30 -6.84
CA LEU A 386 17.45 -16.38 -8.27
C LEU A 386 18.69 -16.14 -9.14
N ARG A 387 19.53 -15.16 -8.77
CA ARG A 387 20.80 -14.92 -9.47
C ARG A 387 21.77 -16.08 -9.39
N LYS A 388 21.94 -16.69 -8.22
CA LYS A 388 22.83 -17.84 -8.07
C LYS A 388 22.35 -19.01 -8.93
N LEU A 389 21.05 -19.30 -8.90
CA LEU A 389 20.44 -20.36 -9.71
C LEU A 389 20.63 -20.13 -11.22
N SER A 390 20.46 -18.89 -11.69
CA SER A 390 20.69 -18.58 -13.11
C SER A 390 22.16 -18.77 -13.53
N VAL A 391 23.10 -18.43 -12.65
CA VAL A 391 24.54 -18.60 -12.92
C VAL A 391 24.94 -20.08 -12.92
N THR A 392 24.46 -20.86 -11.95
CA THR A 392 24.74 -22.30 -11.89
C THR A 392 24.21 -23.01 -13.13
N LYS A 393 22.98 -22.71 -13.56
CA LYS A 393 22.41 -23.31 -14.78
C LYS A 393 23.20 -22.97 -16.05
N LEU A 394 23.72 -21.74 -16.18
CA LEU A 394 24.59 -21.38 -17.30
C LEU A 394 25.92 -22.16 -17.29
N ARG A 395 26.41 -22.54 -16.11
CA ARG A 395 27.62 -23.35 -15.98
C ARG A 395 27.36 -24.82 -16.36
N ASP A 396 26.25 -25.39 -15.90
CA ASP A 396 25.88 -26.78 -16.16
C ASP A 396 25.41 -27.01 -17.60
N GLY A 397 24.90 -25.98 -18.29
CA GLY A 397 24.55 -26.05 -19.71
C GLY A 397 25.74 -25.95 -20.67
N ASN A 398 26.91 -25.53 -20.19
CA ASN A 398 28.14 -25.38 -20.98
C ASN A 398 29.14 -26.54 -20.75
N SER A 399 28.78 -27.52 -19.91
CA SER A 399 29.51 -28.77 -19.64
C SER A 399 28.77 -29.95 -20.25
#